data_AF-A0A0Q8SRC7-F1
#
_entry.id   AF-A0A0Q8SRC7-F1
#
_cell.length_a   1.000
_cell.length_b   1.000
_cell.length_c   1.000
_cell.angle_alpha   90.00
_cell.angle_beta   90.00
_cell.angle_gamma   90.00
#
_symmetry.space_group_name_H-M   'P 1'
#
loop_
_entity.id
_entity.type
_entity.pdbx_description
1 polymer ?
#
loop_
_entity_poly.entity_id
_entity_poly.type
_entity_poly.pdbx_seq_one_letter_code
_entity_poly.pdbx_strand_id
1 'polypeptide(L)'
;MAQQTLATEVGAVAANVFANAGEAVTAAGTATSKAADAVAAAAAAAVAATSAVNSPGTSGTSTDALAVGLGTKAFTMQAGKDWVPGQPIVIAYATTPTIQMSGVLNTYDKATGAATATMLNATGAPGPYSAWVISIGVAAANGVFKLPKPGSRGADAMLVKADSGNWVDVSSGSFVQTIDAAANLGADWFVFYGNSGAGVVTLLGTALPPGSMLIVQCDGVIISKQIVRMAEQVLTLRDEKPAGAYGDAMTGGAWVQRTLNTVVANSIPGASLSSNSITLPAGTYEVQGSVPAWNASVHRSRLQGGGLGTFLYGTSESAAGSSTSRSMLRGVFTLHAGAAAITLHTYSNVNAAAGYPSNQGVSEIYSELHFRKVA
;
A
#
# COMPACT_ATOMS: atom_id res chain seq x y z
N MET A 1 85.51 17.54 32.44
CA MET A 1 84.84 18.70 31.83
C MET A 1 83.68 18.32 30.91
N ALA A 2 83.76 17.29 30.06
CA ALA A 2 82.65 16.91 29.16
C ALA A 2 81.38 16.36 29.86
N GLN A 3 81.50 15.77 31.05
CA GLN A 3 80.37 15.18 31.78
C GLN A 3 79.54 16.21 32.56
N GLN A 4 80.11 17.38 32.86
CA GLN A 4 79.44 18.46 33.59
C GLN A 4 78.50 19.29 32.70
N THR A 5 78.81 19.41 31.41
CA THR A 5 77.99 20.08 30.40
C THR A 5 76.72 19.31 30.07
N LEU A 6 76.80 17.97 29.96
CA LEU A 6 75.64 17.13 29.64
C LEU A 6 74.55 17.20 30.73
N ALA A 7 74.92 17.24 32.01
CA ALA A 7 73.95 17.33 33.10
C ALA A 7 73.17 18.65 33.07
N THR A 8 73.83 19.75 32.74
CA THR A 8 73.20 21.07 32.58
C THR A 8 72.26 21.12 31.38
N GLU A 9 72.68 20.56 30.25
CA GLU A 9 71.86 20.48 29.03
C GLU A 9 70.61 19.61 29.23
N VAL A 10 70.75 18.45 29.89
CA VAL A 10 69.61 17.57 30.23
C VAL A 10 68.64 18.27 31.18
N GLY A 11 69.15 19.03 32.17
CA GLY A 11 68.31 19.82 33.07
C GLY A 11 67.50 20.92 32.36
N ALA A 12 68.13 21.61 31.41
CA ALA A 12 67.45 22.63 30.59
C ALA A 12 66.37 22.01 29.69
N VAL A 13 66.65 20.85 29.08
CA VAL A 13 65.67 20.11 28.28
C VAL A 13 64.48 19.68 29.14
N ALA A 14 64.72 19.14 30.35
CA ALA A 14 63.65 18.73 31.26
C ALA A 14 62.75 19.90 31.68
N ALA A 15 63.33 21.07 31.97
CA ALA A 15 62.57 22.27 32.30
C ALA A 15 61.70 22.75 31.13
N ASN A 16 62.23 22.75 29.91
CA ASN A 16 61.47 23.11 28.71
C ASN A 16 60.33 22.12 28.43
N VAL A 17 60.58 20.82 28.58
CA VAL A 17 59.53 19.79 28.43
C VAL A 17 58.41 19.97 29.46
N PHE A 18 58.76 20.27 30.71
CA PHE A 18 57.76 20.53 31.76
C PHE A 18 56.94 21.80 31.47
N ALA A 19 57.58 22.88 31.04
CA ALA A 19 56.90 24.12 30.65
C ALA A 19 55.93 23.89 29.47
N ASN A 20 56.39 23.23 28.40
CA ASN A 20 55.57 22.88 27.24
C ASN A 20 54.38 21.98 27.62
N ALA A 21 54.58 21.03 28.54
CA ALA A 21 53.51 20.18 29.04
C ALA A 21 52.46 21.00 29.84
N GLY A 22 52.91 21.95 30.65
CA GLY A 22 52.02 22.88 31.36
C GLY A 22 51.19 23.75 30.40
N GLU A 23 51.83 24.34 29.39
CA GLU A 23 51.16 25.12 28.35
C GLU A 23 50.13 24.28 27.57
N ALA A 24 50.47 23.03 27.24
CA ALA A 24 49.56 22.10 26.57
C ALA A 24 48.33 21.76 27.41
N VAL A 25 48.49 21.57 28.73
CA VAL A 25 47.37 21.35 29.66
C VAL A 25 46.48 22.59 29.75
N THR A 26 47.05 23.79 29.85
CA THR A 26 46.27 25.05 29.86
C THR A 26 45.53 25.27 28.55
N ALA A 27 46.17 24.98 27.41
CA ALA A 27 45.54 25.07 26.09
C ALA A 27 44.38 24.07 25.96
N ALA A 28 44.56 22.83 26.44
CA ALA A 28 43.50 21.82 26.46
C ALA A 28 42.31 22.26 27.33
N GLY A 29 42.57 22.79 28.54
CA GLY A 29 41.52 23.34 29.41
C GLY A 29 40.75 24.48 28.77
N THR A 30 41.45 25.40 28.10
CA THR A 30 40.83 26.51 27.34
C THR A 30 39.97 25.99 26.20
N ALA A 31 40.44 24.97 25.47
CA ALA A 31 39.68 24.34 24.39
C ALA A 31 38.40 23.66 24.92
N THR A 32 38.46 22.97 26.06
CA THR A 32 37.28 22.38 26.72
C THR A 32 36.25 23.46 27.10
N SER A 33 36.68 24.57 27.69
CA SER A 33 35.77 25.69 28.01
C SER A 33 35.14 26.29 26.77
N LYS A 34 35.91 26.50 25.69
CA LYS A 34 35.36 27.01 24.42
C LYS A 34 34.36 26.06 23.76
N ALA A 35 34.57 24.76 23.88
CA ALA A 35 33.59 23.76 23.42
C ALA A 35 32.28 23.87 24.21
N ALA A 36 32.35 24.05 25.54
CA ALA A 36 31.17 24.24 26.38
C ALA A 36 30.42 25.55 26.04
N ASP A 37 31.14 26.65 25.85
CA ASP A 37 30.56 27.94 25.42
C ASP A 37 29.83 27.81 24.07
N ALA A 38 30.42 27.08 23.12
CA ALA A 38 29.82 26.85 21.80
C ALA A 38 28.50 26.06 21.88
N VAL A 39 28.46 25.02 22.73
CA VAL A 39 27.23 24.24 22.97
C VAL A 39 26.16 25.10 23.63
N ALA A 40 26.53 25.94 24.62
CA ALA A 40 25.59 26.85 25.27
C ALA A 40 25.04 27.91 24.29
N ALA A 41 25.88 28.47 23.42
CA ALA A 41 25.46 29.40 22.38
C ALA A 41 24.50 28.75 21.38
N ALA A 42 24.77 27.51 20.96
CA ALA A 42 23.88 26.75 20.08
C ALA A 42 22.50 26.49 20.71
N ALA A 43 22.48 26.13 22.01
CA ALA A 43 21.23 25.94 22.75
C ALA A 43 20.44 27.26 22.88
N ALA A 44 21.12 28.38 23.18
CA ALA A 44 20.50 29.69 23.25
C ALA A 44 19.90 30.13 21.90
N ALA A 45 20.59 29.85 20.79
CA ALA A 45 20.07 30.12 19.44
C ALA A 45 18.80 29.31 19.13
N ALA A 46 18.74 28.03 19.53
CA ALA A 46 17.55 27.19 19.34
C ALA A 46 16.34 27.68 20.16
N VAL A 47 16.57 28.14 21.39
CA VAL A 47 15.53 28.74 22.24
C VAL A 47 15.04 30.06 21.64
N ALA A 48 15.95 30.91 21.18
CA ALA A 48 15.61 32.17 20.50
C ALA A 48 14.75 31.92 19.26
N ALA A 49 15.12 30.97 18.41
CA ALA A 49 14.33 30.58 17.23
C ALA A 49 12.91 30.12 17.60
N THR A 50 12.77 29.31 18.65
CA THR A 50 11.46 28.84 19.15
C THR A 50 10.60 30.00 19.68
N SER A 51 11.21 30.97 20.37
CA SER A 51 10.50 32.14 20.90
C SER A 51 10.04 33.09 19.79
N ALA A 52 10.79 33.19 18.69
CA ALA A 52 10.45 34.04 17.55
C ALA A 52 9.18 33.56 16.82
N VAL A 53 8.98 32.25 16.68
CA VAL A 53 7.76 31.68 16.07
C VAL A 53 6.52 32.00 16.90
N ASN A 54 6.64 32.03 18.23
CA ASN A 54 5.56 32.33 19.17
C ASN A 54 5.47 33.81 19.55
N SER A 55 6.18 34.70 18.84
CA SER A 55 6.12 36.13 19.12
C SER A 55 4.69 36.66 18.92
N PRO A 56 4.22 37.61 19.76
CA PRO A 56 2.91 38.23 19.57
C PRO A 56 2.71 38.85 18.18
N GLY A 57 3.79 39.23 17.47
CA GLY A 57 3.73 39.78 16.12
C GLY A 57 3.47 38.74 15.01
N THR A 58 3.77 37.46 15.25
CA THR A 58 3.68 36.35 14.28
C THR A 58 2.55 35.37 14.60
N SER A 59 1.61 35.81 15.43
CA SER A 59 0.40 35.08 15.80
C SER A 59 -0.80 36.03 15.79
N GLY A 60 -1.96 35.51 15.43
CA GLY A 60 -3.21 36.26 15.36
C GLY A 60 -4.40 35.42 15.75
N THR A 61 -5.53 36.07 15.94
CA THR A 61 -6.83 35.43 16.07
C THR A 61 -7.83 36.11 15.15
N SER A 62 -8.81 35.37 14.64
CA SER A 62 -9.91 35.90 13.86
C SER A 62 -11.24 35.40 14.41
N THR A 63 -12.24 36.29 14.45
CA THR A 63 -13.62 35.96 14.82
C THR A 63 -14.53 35.79 13.60
N ASP A 64 -14.00 35.94 12.40
CA ASP A 64 -14.78 35.84 11.17
C ASP A 64 -15.29 34.41 10.97
N ALA A 65 -16.52 34.30 10.47
CA ALA A 65 -17.14 33.02 10.17
C ALA A 65 -16.53 32.43 8.87
N LEU A 66 -15.57 31.52 9.02
CA LEU A 66 -14.88 30.87 7.90
C LEU A 66 -15.33 29.42 7.76
N ALA A 67 -15.78 29.04 6.57
CA ALA A 67 -16.03 27.65 6.25
C ALA A 67 -14.71 26.91 5.97
N VAL A 68 -14.51 25.77 6.62
CA VAL A 68 -13.38 24.87 6.38
C VAL A 68 -13.40 24.43 4.91
N GLY A 69 -12.33 24.72 4.18
CA GLY A 69 -12.20 24.33 2.77
C GLY A 69 -11.01 24.98 2.08
N LEU A 70 -10.70 24.49 0.89
CA LEU A 70 -9.60 24.98 0.08
C LEU A 70 -9.93 26.31 -0.63
N GLY A 71 -8.92 26.91 -1.26
CA GLY A 71 -9.05 28.13 -2.05
C GLY A 71 -8.88 29.41 -1.23
N THR A 72 -9.11 30.55 -1.87
CA THR A 72 -8.91 31.87 -1.27
C THR A 72 -9.96 32.15 -0.19
N LYS A 73 -9.49 32.50 1.01
CA LYS A 73 -10.32 32.96 2.14
C LYS A 73 -9.95 34.40 2.47
N ALA A 74 -10.97 35.23 2.69
CA ALA A 74 -10.81 36.56 3.25
C ALA A 74 -11.22 36.51 4.74
N PHE A 75 -10.43 37.15 5.59
CA PHE A 75 -10.68 37.22 7.03
C PHE A 75 -9.97 38.43 7.64
N THR A 76 -10.37 38.79 8.84
CA THR A 76 -9.80 39.88 9.61
C THR A 76 -9.10 39.31 10.83
N MET A 77 -7.82 39.63 11.01
CA MET A 77 -7.09 39.37 12.25
C MET A 77 -6.78 40.68 12.97
N GLN A 78 -6.15 40.65 14.15
CA GLN A 78 -5.81 41.89 14.83
C GLN A 78 -4.90 42.79 13.98
N ALA A 79 -5.10 44.10 14.05
CA ALA A 79 -4.20 45.10 13.47
C ALA A 79 -2.85 45.12 14.21
N GLY A 80 -1.83 45.69 13.56
CA GLY A 80 -0.51 45.91 14.17
C GLY A 80 0.40 44.68 14.26
N LYS A 81 0.04 43.56 13.64
CA LYS A 81 0.88 42.36 13.55
C LYS A 81 1.96 42.51 12.46
N ASP A 82 2.94 41.61 12.45
CA ASP A 82 4.09 41.64 11.53
C ASP A 82 4.01 40.50 10.49
N TRP A 83 2.82 40.27 9.96
CA TRP A 83 2.60 39.31 8.87
C TRP A 83 3.07 39.87 7.53
N VAL A 84 3.74 39.03 6.75
CA VAL A 84 4.24 39.38 5.42
C VAL A 84 3.57 38.50 4.36
N PRO A 85 3.05 39.07 3.25
CA PRO A 85 2.58 38.29 2.11
C PRO A 85 3.58 37.23 1.66
N GLY A 86 3.09 36.05 1.29
CA GLY A 86 3.88 34.89 0.90
C GLY A 86 4.28 33.97 2.06
N GLN A 87 4.08 34.38 3.32
CA GLN A 87 4.33 33.51 4.47
C GLN A 87 3.34 32.34 4.51
N PRO A 88 3.82 31.12 4.82
CA PRO A 88 2.94 30.01 5.12
C PRO A 88 2.23 30.22 6.47
N ILE A 89 0.95 29.91 6.50
CA ILE A 89 0.11 30.07 7.69
C ILE A 89 -0.69 28.81 7.98
N VAL A 90 -1.02 28.62 9.25
CA VAL A 90 -2.04 27.69 9.73
C VAL A 90 -3.14 28.49 10.42
N ILE A 91 -4.39 28.18 10.09
CA ILE A 91 -5.59 28.73 10.72
C ILE A 91 -6.34 27.56 11.38
N ALA A 92 -6.26 27.48 12.70
CA ALA A 92 -6.84 26.38 13.49
C ALA A 92 -8.01 26.88 14.34
N TYR A 93 -9.08 26.09 14.43
CA TYR A 93 -10.24 26.43 15.25
C TYR A 93 -9.88 26.29 16.72
N ALA A 94 -10.04 27.37 17.49
CA ALA A 94 -9.57 27.48 18.86
C ALA A 94 -10.18 26.41 19.79
N THR A 95 -11.47 26.09 19.60
CA THR A 95 -12.19 25.14 20.46
C THR A 95 -11.86 23.69 20.11
N THR A 96 -11.60 23.39 18.83
CA THR A 96 -11.28 22.05 18.34
C THR A 96 -10.13 22.12 17.33
N PRO A 97 -8.86 22.13 17.79
CA PRO A 97 -7.70 22.42 16.93
C PRO A 97 -7.43 21.38 15.82
N THR A 98 -8.08 20.22 15.86
CA THR A 98 -8.06 19.24 14.75
C THR A 98 -8.82 19.75 13.51
N ILE A 99 -9.65 20.77 13.69
CA ILE A 99 -10.29 21.53 12.61
C ILE A 99 -9.35 22.67 12.23
N GLN A 100 -8.72 22.59 11.07
CA GLN A 100 -7.72 23.56 10.64
C GLN A 100 -7.57 23.65 9.13
N MET A 101 -7.04 24.78 8.67
CA MET A 101 -6.64 25.04 7.29
C MET A 101 -5.18 25.48 7.26
N SER A 102 -4.42 25.07 6.25
CA SER A 102 -3.04 25.55 6.04
C SER A 102 -2.85 26.01 4.60
N GLY A 103 -2.07 27.07 4.43
CA GLY A 103 -1.99 27.78 3.16
C GLY A 103 -0.92 28.86 3.15
N VAL A 104 -1.04 29.76 2.18
CA VAL A 104 -0.13 30.89 2.00
C VAL A 104 -0.91 32.20 2.15
N LEU A 105 -0.39 33.13 2.95
CA LEU A 105 -0.96 34.47 3.09
C LEU A 105 -0.74 35.27 1.81
N ASN A 106 -1.80 35.81 1.21
CA ASN A 106 -1.74 36.64 0.01
C ASN A 106 -1.60 38.13 0.34
N THR A 107 -2.40 38.61 1.30
CA THR A 107 -2.38 40.01 1.73
C THR A 107 -2.59 40.12 3.24
N TYR A 108 -2.03 41.16 3.85
CA TYR A 108 -2.35 41.62 5.20
C TYR A 108 -2.21 43.13 5.27
N ASP A 109 -3.27 43.81 5.68
CA ASP A 109 -3.25 45.24 5.98
C ASP A 109 -2.97 45.43 7.47
N LYS A 110 -1.80 46.02 7.79
CA LYS A 110 -1.37 46.24 9.17
C LYS A 110 -2.23 47.26 9.92
N ALA A 111 -2.90 48.19 9.23
CA ALA A 111 -3.74 49.20 9.87
C ALA A 111 -5.12 48.65 10.24
N THR A 112 -5.71 47.85 9.35
CA THR A 112 -7.10 47.35 9.52
C THR A 112 -7.18 45.90 9.99
N GLY A 113 -6.13 45.11 9.83
CA GLY A 113 -6.12 43.70 10.15
C GLY A 113 -6.70 42.79 9.04
N ALA A 114 -7.18 43.38 7.94
CA ALA A 114 -7.78 42.65 6.82
C ALA A 114 -6.72 41.80 6.10
N ALA A 115 -7.06 40.54 5.82
CA ALA A 115 -6.16 39.57 5.22
C ALA A 115 -6.85 38.68 4.20
N THR A 116 -6.08 38.20 3.23
CA THR A 116 -6.50 37.12 2.33
C THR A 116 -5.43 36.04 2.32
N ALA A 117 -5.84 34.78 2.26
CA ALA A 117 -4.92 33.65 2.17
C ALA A 117 -5.49 32.52 1.32
N THR A 118 -4.61 31.81 0.61
CA THR A 118 -4.97 30.68 -0.24
C THR A 118 -4.76 29.39 0.54
N MET A 119 -5.85 28.70 0.87
CA MET A 119 -5.82 27.44 1.62
C MET A 119 -5.52 26.27 0.69
N LEU A 120 -4.48 25.52 1.03
CA LEU A 120 -3.96 24.39 0.27
C LEU A 120 -4.26 23.04 0.93
N ASN A 121 -4.47 23.03 2.26
CA ASN A 121 -5.00 21.86 2.96
C ASN A 121 -6.10 22.30 3.94
N ALA A 122 -7.08 21.44 4.15
CA ALA A 122 -8.11 21.60 5.17
C ALA A 122 -8.35 20.25 5.88
N THR A 123 -8.71 20.27 7.16
CA THR A 123 -9.04 19.09 7.96
C THR A 123 -10.14 19.47 8.94
N GLY A 124 -11.09 18.57 9.17
CA GLY A 124 -12.24 18.80 10.05
C GLY A 124 -13.58 18.81 9.32
N ALA A 125 -14.67 18.92 10.08
CA ALA A 125 -16.02 18.93 9.53
C ALA A 125 -16.27 20.21 8.70
N PRO A 126 -17.02 20.11 7.58
CA PRO A 126 -17.40 21.28 6.80
C PRO A 126 -18.42 22.10 7.59
N GLY A 127 -18.04 23.31 7.98
CA GLY A 127 -18.92 24.23 8.69
C GLY A 127 -18.25 25.59 8.89
N PRO A 128 -19.03 26.68 9.00
CA PRO A 128 -18.51 27.97 9.41
C PRO A 128 -18.16 27.93 10.90
N TYR A 129 -16.92 28.28 11.23
CA TYR A 129 -16.48 28.49 12.61
C TYR A 129 -15.99 29.94 12.78
N SER A 130 -16.11 30.49 13.98
CA SER A 130 -15.90 31.92 14.28
C SER A 130 -14.90 32.18 15.41
N ALA A 131 -13.96 31.25 15.65
CA ALA A 131 -12.89 31.43 16.63
C ALA A 131 -11.61 30.77 16.12
N TRP A 132 -10.80 31.52 15.39
CA TRP A 132 -9.59 31.00 14.75
C TRP A 132 -8.34 31.53 15.43
N VAL A 133 -7.34 30.65 15.55
CA VAL A 133 -5.95 31.01 15.86
C VAL A 133 -5.14 30.90 14.57
N ILE A 134 -4.42 31.96 14.23
CA ILE A 134 -3.55 32.06 13.07
C ILE A 134 -2.09 32.05 13.55
N SER A 135 -1.29 31.13 13.02
CA SER A 135 0.13 30.99 13.36
C SER A 135 0.98 30.74 12.12
N ILE A 136 2.30 30.99 12.23
CA ILE A 136 3.24 30.65 11.16
C ILE A 136 3.18 29.14 10.92
N GLY A 137 2.96 28.78 9.66
CA GLY A 137 2.97 27.39 9.21
C GLY A 137 4.34 26.98 8.68
N VAL A 138 4.46 25.69 8.37
CA VAL A 138 5.45 25.21 7.41
C VAL A 138 4.93 25.45 6.01
N ALA A 139 5.80 25.70 5.03
CA ALA A 139 5.39 25.81 3.62
C ALA A 139 4.55 24.59 3.25
N ALA A 140 3.25 24.80 3.00
CA ALA A 140 2.39 23.73 2.52
C ALA A 140 2.93 23.32 1.15
N ALA A 141 3.42 22.10 1.05
CA ALA A 141 3.97 21.59 -0.20
C ALA A 141 2.88 21.63 -1.28
N ASN A 142 3.07 22.51 -2.27
CA ASN A 142 2.20 22.57 -3.44
C ASN A 142 2.38 21.26 -4.23
N GLY A 143 1.30 20.52 -4.44
CA GLY A 143 1.32 19.34 -5.32
C GLY A 143 1.76 18.02 -4.68
N VAL A 144 1.78 17.88 -3.35
CA VAL A 144 1.79 16.53 -2.77
C VAL A 144 0.41 15.93 -2.96
N PHE A 145 0.28 15.02 -3.92
CA PHE A 145 -0.81 14.05 -3.95
C PHE A 145 -0.77 13.27 -2.64
N LYS A 146 -1.49 13.76 -1.62
CA LYS A 146 -1.76 12.97 -0.43
C LYS A 146 -2.75 11.92 -0.86
N LEU A 147 -2.33 10.65 -0.83
CA LEU A 147 -3.29 9.53 -0.87
C LEU A 147 -4.33 9.83 0.22
N PRO A 148 -5.61 10.05 -0.15
CA PRO A 148 -6.61 10.45 0.84
C PRO A 148 -6.73 9.35 1.89
N LYS A 149 -6.94 9.72 3.17
CA LYS A 149 -7.20 8.71 4.21
C LYS A 149 -8.47 7.95 3.82
N PRO A 150 -8.46 6.61 3.79
CA PRO A 150 -9.67 5.84 3.45
C PRO A 150 -10.79 6.18 4.42
N GLY A 151 -11.90 6.72 3.91
CA GLY A 151 -13.16 6.81 4.62
C GLY A 151 -13.85 5.46 4.55
N SER A 152 -14.12 4.84 5.69
CA SER A 152 -14.77 3.52 5.76
C SER A 152 -16.29 3.64 5.56
N ARG A 153 -16.84 2.87 4.62
CA ARG A 153 -18.27 2.84 4.30
C ARG A 153 -18.79 1.40 4.44
N GLY A 154 -19.96 1.23 5.08
CA GLY A 154 -20.61 -0.07 5.28
C GLY A 154 -21.95 -0.26 4.58
N ALA A 155 -22.44 0.76 3.86
CA ALA A 155 -23.73 0.76 3.17
C ALA A 155 -23.70 1.68 1.94
N ASP A 156 -24.64 1.50 1.01
CA ASP A 156 -24.81 2.40 -0.13
C ASP A 156 -25.18 3.81 0.36
N ALA A 157 -24.35 4.77 0.02
CA ALA A 157 -24.74 6.18 0.05
C ALA A 157 -24.05 6.88 -1.11
N MET A 158 -24.86 7.60 -1.89
CA MET A 158 -24.49 8.17 -3.17
C MET A 158 -23.19 8.99 -3.11
N LEU A 159 -22.31 8.78 -4.08
CA LEU A 159 -21.11 9.59 -4.28
C LEU A 159 -21.52 10.96 -4.85
N VAL A 160 -21.11 12.03 -4.19
CA VAL A 160 -21.53 13.40 -4.48
C VAL A 160 -20.33 14.32 -4.71
N LYS A 161 -20.60 15.58 -5.09
CA LYS A 161 -19.56 16.61 -5.30
C LYS A 161 -18.60 16.75 -4.12
N ALA A 162 -19.09 16.59 -2.88
CA ALA A 162 -18.29 16.69 -1.67
C ALA A 162 -17.25 15.56 -1.50
N ASP A 163 -17.41 14.44 -2.23
CA ASP A 163 -16.47 13.32 -2.22
C ASP A 163 -15.24 13.56 -3.13
N SER A 164 -15.21 14.69 -3.85
CA SER A 164 -14.10 14.99 -4.76
C SER A 164 -12.76 14.99 -4.03
N GLY A 165 -11.80 14.24 -4.57
CA GLY A 165 -10.47 14.09 -4.00
C GLY A 165 -10.37 13.10 -2.84
N ASN A 166 -11.46 12.45 -2.43
CA ASN A 166 -11.44 11.50 -1.31
C ASN A 166 -11.16 10.06 -1.74
N TRP A 167 -10.79 9.22 -0.77
CA TRP A 167 -10.79 7.77 -0.90
C TRP A 167 -11.98 7.24 -0.10
N VAL A 168 -12.97 6.71 -0.82
CA VAL A 168 -14.11 5.98 -0.25
C VAL A 168 -13.78 4.50 -0.29
N ASP A 169 -13.64 3.87 0.87
CA ASP A 169 -13.36 2.44 0.99
C ASP A 169 -14.56 1.72 1.59
N VAL A 170 -15.06 0.71 0.89
CA VAL A 170 -16.13 -0.14 1.40
C VAL A 170 -15.51 -1.26 2.23
N SER A 171 -15.75 -1.20 3.54
CA SER A 171 -15.18 -2.15 4.51
C SER A 171 -16.11 -3.32 4.83
N SER A 172 -17.38 -3.23 4.44
CA SER A 172 -18.38 -4.29 4.63
C SER A 172 -19.60 -4.11 3.72
N GLY A 173 -20.30 -5.21 3.45
CA GLY A 173 -21.56 -5.21 2.69
C GLY A 173 -21.39 -5.57 1.22
N SER A 174 -22.52 -5.82 0.55
CA SER A 174 -22.62 -6.07 -0.89
C SER A 174 -23.77 -5.22 -1.44
N PHE A 175 -23.47 -4.26 -2.30
CA PHE A 175 -24.47 -3.34 -2.85
C PHE A 175 -24.01 -2.72 -4.17
N VAL A 176 -24.93 -2.06 -4.88
CA VAL A 176 -24.60 -1.24 -6.03
C VAL A 176 -24.44 0.19 -5.55
N GLN A 177 -23.22 0.72 -5.65
CA GLN A 177 -22.90 2.08 -5.29
C GLN A 177 -23.54 3.05 -6.29
N THR A 178 -24.28 4.01 -5.75
CA THR A 178 -24.86 5.11 -6.53
C THR A 178 -23.89 6.29 -6.63
N ILE A 179 -23.99 7.05 -7.73
CA ILE A 179 -23.21 8.27 -7.98
C ILE A 179 -24.15 9.34 -8.54
N ASP A 180 -23.93 10.59 -8.13
CA ASP A 180 -24.71 11.73 -8.60
C ASP A 180 -24.50 11.98 -10.11
N ALA A 181 -25.39 12.75 -10.72
CA ALA A 181 -25.31 13.10 -12.14
C ALA A 181 -24.02 13.89 -12.44
N ALA A 182 -23.45 13.67 -13.63
CA ALA A 182 -22.21 14.32 -14.08
C ALA A 182 -22.24 15.85 -13.92
N ALA A 183 -23.39 16.47 -14.26
CA ALA A 183 -23.59 17.91 -14.14
C ALA A 183 -23.50 18.42 -12.70
N ASN A 184 -23.90 17.61 -11.71
CA ASN A 184 -23.86 17.96 -10.29
C ASN A 184 -22.46 17.81 -9.69
N LEU A 185 -21.70 16.81 -10.16
CA LEU A 185 -20.30 16.62 -9.77
C LEU A 185 -19.42 17.77 -10.28
N GLY A 186 -19.64 18.17 -11.53
CA GLY A 186 -18.87 19.20 -12.22
C GLY A 186 -17.56 18.67 -12.79
N ALA A 187 -16.86 19.54 -13.53
CA ALA A 187 -15.54 19.24 -14.08
C ALA A 187 -14.49 19.03 -12.99
N ASP A 188 -13.47 18.23 -13.31
CA ASP A 188 -12.34 17.87 -12.44
C ASP A 188 -12.72 17.12 -11.16
N TRP A 189 -13.96 16.62 -11.06
CA TRP A 189 -14.34 15.76 -9.95
C TRP A 189 -13.68 14.39 -10.10
N PHE A 190 -13.10 13.88 -9.01
CA PHE A 190 -12.57 12.51 -8.98
C PHE A 190 -12.71 11.88 -7.60
N VAL A 191 -12.78 10.56 -7.53
CA VAL A 191 -12.75 9.81 -6.27
C VAL A 191 -11.98 8.51 -6.44
N PHE A 192 -11.24 8.12 -5.40
CA PHE A 192 -10.73 6.75 -5.26
C PHE A 192 -11.79 5.90 -4.58
N TYR A 193 -12.18 4.80 -5.21
CA TYR A 193 -13.22 3.92 -4.70
C TYR A 193 -12.65 2.52 -4.49
N GLY A 194 -12.56 2.08 -3.23
CA GLY A 194 -12.01 0.79 -2.83
C GLY A 194 -13.07 -0.14 -2.21
N ASN A 195 -12.78 -1.44 -2.21
CA ASN A 195 -13.52 -2.43 -1.43
C ASN A 195 -12.53 -3.30 -0.65
N SER A 196 -12.26 -2.94 0.60
CA SER A 196 -11.49 -3.76 1.54
C SER A 196 -12.33 -4.81 2.28
N GLY A 197 -13.66 -4.74 2.17
CA GLY A 197 -14.60 -5.67 2.79
C GLY A 197 -14.65 -7.05 2.14
N ALA A 198 -15.49 -7.93 2.69
CA ALA A 198 -15.64 -9.31 2.20
C ALA A 198 -16.73 -9.49 1.12
N GLY A 199 -17.60 -8.50 0.93
CA GLY A 199 -18.68 -8.52 -0.06
C GLY A 199 -18.25 -8.00 -1.43
N VAL A 200 -19.13 -8.10 -2.42
CA VAL A 200 -18.91 -7.53 -3.77
C VAL A 200 -19.71 -6.25 -3.89
N VAL A 201 -19.07 -5.16 -4.27
CA VAL A 201 -19.70 -3.86 -4.50
C VAL A 201 -19.67 -3.55 -5.98
N THR A 202 -20.74 -3.00 -6.55
CA THR A 202 -20.78 -2.66 -7.97
C THR A 202 -20.84 -1.14 -8.15
N LEU A 203 -19.96 -0.54 -8.93
CA LEU A 203 -19.99 0.89 -9.27
C LEU A 203 -19.93 1.07 -10.79
N LEU A 204 -20.86 1.86 -11.34
CA LEU A 204 -20.97 2.09 -12.79
C LEU A 204 -21.03 0.78 -13.59
N GLY A 205 -21.70 -0.24 -13.05
CA GLY A 205 -21.79 -1.58 -13.64
C GLY A 205 -20.52 -2.44 -13.56
N THR A 206 -19.46 -1.98 -12.90
CA THR A 206 -18.26 -2.78 -12.63
C THR A 206 -18.35 -3.40 -11.24
N ALA A 207 -18.27 -4.74 -11.17
CA ALA A 207 -18.12 -5.45 -9.91
C ALA A 207 -16.71 -5.26 -9.35
N LEU A 208 -16.64 -4.87 -8.08
CA LEU A 208 -15.44 -4.65 -7.28
C LEU A 208 -15.44 -5.70 -6.17
N PRO A 209 -14.82 -6.88 -6.38
CA PRO A 209 -14.64 -7.86 -5.31
C PRO A 209 -13.71 -7.35 -4.20
N PRO A 210 -13.63 -8.06 -3.06
CA PRO A 210 -12.68 -7.77 -1.99
C PRO A 210 -11.25 -7.53 -2.50
N GLY A 211 -10.62 -6.46 -2.02
CA GLY A 211 -9.29 -5.98 -2.45
C GLY A 211 -9.31 -5.08 -3.70
N SER A 212 -10.48 -4.76 -4.25
CA SER A 212 -10.56 -3.99 -5.49
C SER A 212 -10.49 -2.47 -5.30
N MET A 213 -9.98 -1.77 -6.32
CA MET A 213 -9.98 -0.31 -6.37
C MET A 213 -10.27 0.20 -7.79
N LEU A 214 -10.97 1.32 -7.87
CA LEU A 214 -11.32 2.07 -9.07
C LEU A 214 -11.02 3.55 -8.85
N ILE A 215 -10.61 4.24 -9.91
CA ILE A 215 -10.67 5.71 -9.94
C ILE A 215 -11.87 6.09 -10.79
N VAL A 216 -12.73 6.96 -10.27
CA VAL A 216 -13.84 7.54 -11.02
C VAL A 216 -13.57 9.02 -11.20
N GLN A 217 -13.80 9.53 -12.41
CA GLN A 217 -13.56 10.93 -12.77
C GLN A 217 -14.76 11.48 -13.54
N CYS A 218 -15.00 12.78 -13.42
CA CYS A 218 -16.02 13.49 -14.18
C CYS A 218 -15.44 14.77 -14.80
N ASP A 219 -15.72 14.99 -16.07
CA ASP A 219 -15.38 16.21 -16.81
C ASP A 219 -16.53 17.24 -16.81
N GLY A 220 -17.57 17.01 -16.00
CA GLY A 220 -18.80 17.80 -15.94
C GLY A 220 -19.90 17.33 -16.88
N VAL A 221 -19.62 16.37 -17.77
CA VAL A 221 -20.60 15.81 -18.73
C VAL A 221 -20.60 14.28 -18.69
N ILE A 222 -19.43 13.67 -18.67
CA ILE A 222 -19.21 12.23 -18.69
C ILE A 222 -18.61 11.82 -17.35
N ILE A 223 -19.12 10.72 -16.79
CA ILE A 223 -18.47 10.00 -15.69
C ILE A 223 -17.68 8.86 -16.31
N SER A 224 -16.37 8.92 -16.17
CA SER A 224 -15.45 7.88 -16.63
C SER A 224 -14.89 7.11 -15.44
N LYS A 225 -14.50 5.87 -15.69
CA LYS A 225 -13.88 5.00 -14.70
C LYS A 225 -12.58 4.45 -15.24
N GLN A 226 -11.53 4.55 -14.46
CA GLN A 226 -10.27 3.88 -14.74
C GLN A 226 -10.05 2.80 -13.70
N ILE A 227 -10.16 1.55 -14.14
CA ILE A 227 -9.83 0.41 -13.30
C ILE A 227 -8.32 0.44 -13.10
N VAL A 228 -7.90 0.72 -11.86
CA VAL A 228 -6.55 0.41 -11.42
C VAL A 228 -6.53 -1.09 -11.29
N ARG A 229 -6.17 -1.75 -12.40
CA ARG A 229 -6.35 -3.18 -12.61
C ARG A 229 -5.85 -3.95 -11.39
N MET A 230 -6.70 -4.84 -10.87
CA MET A 230 -6.24 -5.89 -10.00
C MET A 230 -5.06 -6.59 -10.66
N ALA A 231 -4.01 -6.88 -9.88
CA ALA A 231 -3.08 -7.91 -10.28
C ALA A 231 -3.89 -9.13 -10.72
N GLU A 232 -3.46 -9.79 -11.78
CA GLU A 232 -4.12 -10.99 -12.29
C GLU A 232 -4.44 -11.95 -11.13
N GLN A 233 -5.72 -12.25 -10.94
CA GLN A 233 -6.17 -13.10 -9.84
C GLN A 233 -5.91 -14.55 -10.23
N VAL A 234 -4.85 -15.11 -9.67
CA VAL A 234 -4.31 -16.42 -10.03
C VAL A 234 -4.16 -17.33 -8.81
N LEU A 235 -4.36 -18.62 -9.03
CA LEU A 235 -3.98 -19.68 -8.11
C LEU A 235 -3.12 -20.68 -8.88
N THR A 236 -1.86 -20.84 -8.46
CA THR A 236 -0.94 -21.83 -9.02
C THR A 236 -0.62 -22.90 -7.99
N LEU A 237 -0.83 -24.15 -8.36
CA LEU A 237 -0.69 -25.31 -7.50
C LEU A 237 0.22 -26.36 -8.13
N ARG A 238 0.97 -27.09 -7.31
CA ARG A 238 1.87 -28.16 -7.76
C ARG A 238 1.71 -29.45 -6.97
N ASP A 239 2.00 -30.55 -7.66
CA ASP A 239 2.39 -31.85 -7.09
C ASP A 239 3.91 -31.85 -6.93
N GLU A 240 4.39 -31.64 -5.72
CA GLU A 240 5.82 -31.69 -5.40
C GLU A 240 6.15 -32.94 -4.58
N LYS A 241 7.15 -33.69 -5.02
CA LYS A 241 7.66 -34.86 -4.31
C LYS A 241 9.16 -34.67 -3.99
N PRO A 242 9.71 -35.38 -2.99
CA PRO A 242 11.15 -35.40 -2.75
C PRO A 242 11.94 -35.84 -3.99
N ALA A 243 13.20 -35.41 -4.09
CA ALA A 243 14.10 -35.80 -5.18
C ALA A 243 14.13 -37.33 -5.36
N GLY A 244 14.00 -37.80 -6.60
CA GLY A 244 14.02 -39.24 -6.92
C GLY A 244 12.73 -40.01 -6.62
N ALA A 245 11.71 -39.37 -6.02
CA ALA A 245 10.42 -40.02 -5.77
C ALA A 245 9.52 -39.95 -7.02
N TYR A 246 8.92 -41.07 -7.40
CA TYR A 246 7.93 -41.15 -8.47
C TYR A 246 6.68 -40.29 -8.17
N GLY A 247 5.94 -39.94 -9.22
CA GLY A 247 4.58 -39.43 -9.08
C GLY A 247 3.65 -40.47 -8.45
N ASP A 248 2.40 -40.09 -8.16
CA ASP A 248 1.44 -41.01 -7.54
C ASP A 248 1.26 -42.29 -8.35
N ALA A 249 1.04 -43.41 -7.66
CA ALA A 249 0.69 -44.67 -8.29
C ALA A 249 -0.65 -44.54 -9.00
N MET A 250 -0.71 -44.96 -10.26
CA MET A 250 -1.93 -45.03 -11.06
C MET A 250 -2.40 -46.47 -11.16
N THR A 251 -3.70 -46.69 -10.95
CA THR A 251 -4.33 -48.01 -11.07
C THR A 251 -5.02 -48.12 -12.42
N GLY A 252 -4.67 -49.14 -13.20
CA GLY A 252 -5.24 -49.38 -14.51
C GLY A 252 -6.75 -49.55 -14.47
N GLY A 253 -7.46 -48.89 -15.39
CA GLY A 253 -8.90 -48.91 -15.48
C GLY A 253 -9.63 -48.01 -14.47
N ALA A 254 -8.91 -47.21 -13.68
CA ALA A 254 -9.50 -46.36 -12.65
C ALA A 254 -9.07 -44.89 -12.76
N TRP A 255 -9.94 -44.00 -12.29
CA TRP A 255 -9.57 -42.61 -12.03
C TRP A 255 -8.91 -42.51 -10.66
N VAL A 256 -7.68 -41.99 -10.63
CA VAL A 256 -6.91 -41.77 -9.41
C VAL A 256 -6.75 -40.27 -9.17
N GLN A 257 -7.04 -39.83 -7.96
CA GLN A 257 -6.80 -38.46 -7.55
C GLN A 257 -5.29 -38.19 -7.47
N ARG A 258 -4.85 -37.13 -8.13
CA ARG A 258 -3.48 -36.62 -8.05
C ARG A 258 -3.30 -35.84 -6.76
N THR A 259 -2.09 -35.90 -6.21
CA THR A 259 -1.67 -35.09 -5.08
C THR A 259 -1.32 -33.69 -5.56
N LEU A 260 -1.95 -32.67 -5.00
CA LEU A 260 -1.53 -31.28 -5.03
C LEU A 260 -1.25 -30.88 -3.59
N ASN A 261 -0.04 -30.41 -3.32
CA ASN A 261 0.44 -30.17 -1.96
C ASN A 261 1.14 -28.81 -1.79
N THR A 262 1.54 -28.17 -2.89
CA THR A 262 2.22 -26.87 -2.84
C THR A 262 1.37 -25.78 -3.50
N VAL A 263 1.17 -24.67 -2.79
CA VAL A 263 0.64 -23.42 -3.34
C VAL A 263 1.82 -22.54 -3.74
N VAL A 264 1.99 -22.30 -5.04
CA VAL A 264 3.08 -21.48 -5.59
C VAL A 264 2.70 -19.99 -5.57
N ALA A 265 1.46 -19.69 -5.92
CA ALA A 265 0.91 -18.34 -5.91
C ALA A 265 -0.60 -18.42 -5.62
N ASN A 266 -1.10 -17.50 -4.82
CA ASN A 266 -2.53 -17.35 -4.58
C ASN A 266 -2.87 -15.87 -4.38
N SER A 267 -3.47 -15.25 -5.39
CA SER A 267 -4.01 -13.90 -5.34
C SER A 267 -5.54 -13.88 -5.51
N ILE A 268 -6.20 -15.05 -5.51
CA ILE A 268 -7.66 -15.18 -5.55
C ILE A 268 -8.18 -15.16 -4.10
N PRO A 269 -8.90 -14.10 -3.65
CA PRO A 269 -9.44 -14.05 -2.30
C PRO A 269 -10.39 -15.23 -2.03
N GLY A 270 -10.17 -15.95 -0.93
CA GLY A 270 -10.98 -17.12 -0.57
C GLY A 270 -10.62 -18.43 -1.28
N ALA A 271 -9.66 -18.42 -2.21
CA ALA A 271 -9.11 -19.66 -2.75
C ALA A 271 -8.11 -20.28 -1.78
N SER A 272 -8.05 -21.62 -1.74
CA SER A 272 -7.09 -22.34 -0.88
C SER A 272 -6.82 -23.75 -1.39
N LEU A 273 -5.75 -24.36 -0.86
CA LEU A 273 -5.46 -25.78 -0.97
C LEU A 273 -5.42 -26.36 0.44
N SER A 274 -6.25 -27.37 0.72
CA SER A 274 -6.30 -28.06 2.00
C SER A 274 -6.57 -29.54 1.78
N SER A 275 -5.79 -30.41 2.42
CA SER A 275 -5.97 -31.88 2.34
C SER A 275 -6.12 -32.40 0.90
N ASN A 276 -5.28 -31.91 -0.02
CA ASN A 276 -5.32 -32.26 -1.44
C ASN A 276 -6.67 -31.90 -2.14
N SER A 277 -7.34 -30.86 -1.66
CA SER A 277 -8.57 -30.35 -2.23
C SER A 277 -8.46 -28.84 -2.44
N ILE A 278 -8.75 -28.41 -3.65
CA ILE A 278 -8.73 -27.01 -4.05
C ILE A 278 -10.09 -26.41 -3.70
N THR A 279 -10.07 -25.27 -3.02
CA THR A 279 -11.25 -24.43 -2.81
C THR A 279 -11.14 -23.21 -3.71
N LEU A 280 -12.19 -22.95 -4.50
CA LEU A 280 -12.35 -21.71 -5.26
C LEU A 280 -13.69 -21.07 -4.89
N PRO A 281 -13.76 -19.72 -4.79
CA PRO A 281 -15.04 -19.04 -4.63
C PRO A 281 -15.90 -19.17 -5.90
N ALA A 282 -17.18 -18.79 -5.82
CA ALA A 282 -18.01 -18.68 -7.01
C ALA A 282 -17.40 -17.73 -8.04
N GLY A 283 -17.56 -18.06 -9.32
CA GLY A 283 -16.98 -17.32 -10.44
C GLY A 283 -16.66 -18.21 -11.63
N THR A 284 -16.20 -17.57 -12.69
CA THR A 284 -15.73 -18.23 -13.90
C THR A 284 -14.20 -18.22 -13.91
N TYR A 285 -13.62 -19.38 -14.19
CA TYR A 285 -12.18 -19.60 -14.15
C TYR A 285 -11.71 -20.15 -15.48
N GLU A 286 -10.64 -19.57 -16.01
CA GLU A 286 -9.78 -20.25 -16.97
C GLU A 286 -8.79 -21.12 -16.21
N VAL A 287 -8.61 -22.36 -16.66
CA VAL A 287 -7.60 -23.27 -16.11
C VAL A 287 -6.65 -23.72 -17.20
N GLN A 288 -5.37 -23.75 -16.85
CA GLN A 288 -4.32 -24.38 -17.62
C GLN A 288 -3.56 -25.35 -16.72
N GLY A 289 -3.45 -26.60 -17.14
CA GLY A 289 -2.82 -27.66 -16.36
C GLY A 289 -1.96 -28.57 -17.19
N SER A 290 -0.81 -28.96 -16.64
CA SER A 290 0.03 -30.03 -17.18
C SER A 290 -0.02 -31.23 -16.25
N VAL A 291 -0.43 -32.39 -16.76
CA VAL A 291 -0.62 -33.60 -15.95
C VAL A 291 0.17 -34.75 -16.58
N PRO A 292 1.44 -34.98 -16.16
CA PRO A 292 2.25 -36.06 -16.71
C PRO A 292 1.75 -37.44 -16.28
N ALA A 293 2.04 -38.44 -17.11
CA ALA A 293 1.98 -39.84 -16.75
C ALA A 293 3.15 -40.58 -17.43
N TRP A 294 3.76 -41.50 -16.70
CA TRP A 294 4.88 -42.32 -17.16
C TRP A 294 4.44 -43.78 -17.30
N ASN A 295 4.75 -44.37 -18.45
CA ASN A 295 4.43 -45.76 -18.77
C ASN A 295 2.94 -46.12 -18.61
N ALA A 296 2.06 -45.14 -18.83
CA ALA A 296 0.63 -45.26 -18.64
C ALA A 296 -0.14 -45.86 -19.83
N SER A 297 0.55 -46.29 -20.89
CA SER A 297 -0.03 -46.73 -22.17
C SER A 297 -1.00 -45.69 -22.72
N VAL A 298 -2.29 -45.71 -22.38
CA VAL A 298 -3.25 -44.63 -22.72
C VAL A 298 -3.73 -43.96 -21.44
N HIS A 299 -3.66 -42.63 -21.40
CA HIS A 299 -4.04 -41.86 -20.24
C HIS A 299 -4.72 -40.52 -20.57
N ARG A 300 -5.38 -39.94 -19.57
CA ARG A 300 -5.93 -38.58 -19.62
C ARG A 300 -6.20 -38.03 -18.22
N SER A 301 -6.26 -36.72 -18.09
CA SER A 301 -6.62 -36.04 -16.85
C SER A 301 -8.06 -35.52 -16.85
N ARG A 302 -8.56 -35.18 -15.67
CA ARG A 302 -9.80 -34.41 -15.49
C ARG A 302 -9.73 -33.52 -14.26
N LEU A 303 -10.50 -32.45 -14.29
CA LEU A 303 -10.78 -31.61 -13.13
C LEU A 303 -12.16 -32.00 -12.59
N GLN A 304 -12.19 -32.54 -11.38
CA GLN A 304 -13.39 -33.10 -10.77
C GLN A 304 -13.90 -32.19 -9.66
N GLY A 305 -15.19 -31.88 -9.68
CA GLY A 305 -15.88 -31.24 -8.56
C GLY A 305 -16.48 -32.28 -7.61
N GLY A 306 -16.24 -32.13 -6.31
CA GLY A 306 -16.85 -32.94 -5.26
C GLY A 306 -18.36 -32.78 -5.29
N GLY A 307 -19.07 -33.84 -5.71
CA GLY A 307 -20.53 -33.82 -5.88
C GLY A 307 -21.05 -33.06 -7.12
N LEU A 308 -20.18 -32.39 -7.90
CA LEU A 308 -20.56 -31.58 -9.06
C LEU A 308 -20.22 -32.22 -10.42
N GLY A 309 -19.63 -33.42 -10.40
CA GLY A 309 -19.19 -34.09 -11.62
C GLY A 309 -17.87 -33.54 -12.17
N THR A 310 -17.55 -33.91 -13.41
CA THR A 310 -16.31 -33.47 -14.07
C THR A 310 -16.53 -32.11 -14.72
N PHE A 311 -15.69 -31.14 -14.39
CA PHE A 311 -15.72 -29.81 -15.02
C PHE A 311 -15.06 -29.81 -16.39
N LEU A 312 -13.86 -30.39 -16.48
CA LEU A 312 -13.04 -30.39 -17.68
C LEU A 312 -12.30 -31.71 -17.81
N TYR A 313 -12.17 -32.19 -19.03
CA TYR A 313 -11.25 -33.26 -19.38
C TYR A 313 -9.99 -32.68 -20.01
N GLY A 314 -8.84 -33.29 -19.71
CA GLY A 314 -7.62 -33.06 -20.45
C GLY A 314 -7.58 -33.82 -21.77
N THR A 315 -6.50 -33.57 -22.52
CA THR A 315 -6.21 -34.28 -23.79
C THR A 315 -6.08 -35.78 -23.59
N SER A 316 -6.37 -36.54 -24.65
CA SER A 316 -6.15 -38.00 -24.65
C SER A 316 -4.73 -38.27 -25.12
N GLU A 317 -3.94 -38.96 -24.30
CA GLU A 317 -2.50 -39.09 -24.49
C GLU A 317 -2.07 -40.56 -24.44
N SER A 318 -0.87 -40.82 -24.98
CA SER A 318 -0.23 -42.13 -24.91
C SER A 318 1.19 -42.02 -24.35
N ALA A 319 1.56 -42.94 -23.45
CA ALA A 319 2.88 -43.04 -22.82
C ALA A 319 3.24 -44.51 -22.62
N ALA A 320 3.73 -45.19 -23.66
CA ALA A 320 4.18 -46.57 -23.60
C ALA A 320 5.72 -46.68 -23.55
N GLY A 321 6.24 -47.82 -23.09
CA GLY A 321 7.67 -48.15 -23.21
C GLY A 321 8.60 -47.24 -22.41
N SER A 322 8.27 -46.96 -21.15
CA SER A 322 9.04 -46.07 -20.26
C SER A 322 9.11 -44.60 -20.73
N SER A 323 8.16 -44.16 -21.55
CA SER A 323 8.01 -42.75 -21.93
C SER A 323 7.10 -41.98 -20.97
N THR A 324 7.22 -40.66 -20.98
CA THR A 324 6.29 -39.73 -20.32
C THR A 324 5.62 -38.86 -21.36
N SER A 325 4.30 -38.74 -21.29
CA SER A 325 3.53 -37.69 -21.97
C SER A 325 2.63 -36.98 -20.97
N ARG A 326 2.01 -35.86 -21.39
CA ARG A 326 1.34 -34.92 -20.49
C ARG A 326 -0.06 -34.62 -20.99
N SER A 327 -1.07 -35.03 -20.23
CA SER A 327 -2.45 -34.63 -20.49
C SER A 327 -2.60 -33.15 -20.16
N MET A 328 -2.95 -32.35 -21.17
CA MET A 328 -3.12 -30.91 -21.04
C MET A 328 -4.56 -30.60 -20.67
N LEU A 329 -4.76 -29.97 -19.50
CA LEU A 329 -6.07 -29.56 -19.03
C LEU A 329 -6.24 -28.07 -19.33
N ARG A 330 -7.05 -27.73 -20.33
CA ARG A 330 -7.27 -26.33 -20.75
C ARG A 330 -8.75 -26.09 -20.98
N GLY A 331 -9.27 -25.00 -20.43
CA GLY A 331 -10.66 -24.62 -20.64
C GLY A 331 -11.17 -23.61 -19.63
N VAL A 332 -12.45 -23.29 -19.75
CA VAL A 332 -13.16 -22.38 -18.87
C VAL A 332 -14.30 -23.13 -18.20
N PHE A 333 -14.50 -22.91 -16.90
CA PHE A 333 -15.64 -23.45 -16.16
C PHE A 333 -16.18 -22.43 -15.15
N THR A 334 -17.46 -22.59 -14.77
CA THR A 334 -18.14 -21.68 -13.85
C THR A 334 -18.64 -22.41 -12.60
N LEU A 335 -18.32 -21.85 -11.44
CA LEU A 335 -18.82 -22.28 -10.13
C LEU A 335 -19.95 -21.36 -9.68
N HIS A 336 -21.14 -21.91 -9.47
CA HIS A 336 -22.37 -21.14 -9.24
C HIS A 336 -22.67 -20.86 -7.75
N ALA A 337 -22.20 -21.70 -6.80
CA ALA A 337 -22.26 -21.42 -5.36
C ALA A 337 -21.28 -22.29 -4.54
N GLY A 338 -20.61 -21.67 -3.55
CA GLY A 338 -19.89 -22.35 -2.46
C GLY A 338 -18.56 -23.03 -2.82
N ALA A 339 -17.72 -23.21 -1.80
CA ALA A 339 -16.41 -23.89 -1.84
C ALA A 339 -16.55 -25.36 -2.26
N ALA A 340 -16.63 -25.64 -3.56
CA ALA A 340 -16.57 -27.00 -4.05
C ALA A 340 -15.16 -27.56 -3.83
N ALA A 341 -15.07 -28.78 -3.29
CA ALA A 341 -13.83 -29.53 -3.24
C ALA A 341 -13.42 -29.92 -4.67
N ILE A 342 -12.52 -29.17 -5.28
CA ILE A 342 -12.03 -29.43 -6.63
C ILE A 342 -10.77 -30.28 -6.53
N THR A 343 -10.72 -31.38 -7.26
CA THR A 343 -9.60 -32.33 -7.24
C THR A 343 -9.13 -32.62 -8.66
N LEU A 344 -7.82 -32.82 -8.81
CA LEU A 344 -7.22 -33.25 -10.06
C LEU A 344 -7.19 -34.78 -10.11
N HIS A 345 -7.61 -35.37 -11.22
CA HIS A 345 -7.60 -36.83 -11.40
C HIS A 345 -6.89 -37.19 -12.70
N THR A 346 -6.32 -38.39 -12.72
CA THR A 346 -5.76 -39.02 -13.91
C THR A 346 -6.35 -40.42 -14.08
N TYR A 347 -6.49 -40.85 -15.33
CA TYR A 347 -6.88 -42.20 -15.70
C TYR A 347 -5.77 -42.83 -16.52
N SER A 348 -5.49 -44.11 -16.30
CA SER A 348 -4.71 -44.94 -17.21
C SER A 348 -5.42 -46.27 -17.46
N ASN A 349 -5.14 -46.90 -18.59
CA ASN A 349 -5.61 -48.26 -18.87
C ASN A 349 -4.72 -49.35 -18.24
N VAL A 350 -3.52 -49.00 -17.78
CA VAL A 350 -2.58 -49.91 -17.11
C VAL A 350 -2.11 -49.33 -15.77
N ASN A 351 -1.55 -50.18 -14.91
CA ASN A 351 -0.85 -49.71 -13.71
C ASN A 351 0.38 -48.91 -14.14
N ALA A 352 0.55 -47.72 -13.57
CA ALA A 352 1.56 -46.76 -14.02
C ALA A 352 1.95 -45.81 -12.90
N ALA A 353 2.84 -44.85 -13.19
CA ALA A 353 3.15 -43.76 -12.28
C ALA A 353 2.75 -42.44 -12.93
N ALA A 354 2.25 -41.50 -12.14
CA ALA A 354 1.83 -40.19 -12.63
C ALA A 354 3.00 -39.20 -12.84
N GLY A 355 4.18 -39.75 -13.13
CA GLY A 355 5.42 -39.03 -13.37
C GLY A 355 6.65 -39.89 -13.08
N TYR A 356 7.72 -39.63 -13.82
CA TYR A 356 9.05 -40.22 -13.60
C TYR A 356 10.00 -39.15 -13.05
N PRO A 357 10.80 -39.45 -12.01
CA PRO A 357 11.68 -38.47 -11.41
C PRO A 357 12.85 -38.11 -12.33
N SER A 358 13.23 -36.83 -12.34
CA SER A 358 14.44 -36.35 -12.99
C SER A 358 15.69 -36.52 -12.13
N ASN A 359 15.50 -36.63 -10.80
CA ASN A 359 16.47 -36.89 -9.76
C ASN A 359 17.72 -35.99 -9.81
N GLN A 360 17.49 -34.68 -9.75
CA GLN A 360 18.57 -33.67 -9.79
C GLN A 360 18.91 -33.10 -8.40
N GLY A 361 18.56 -33.81 -7.31
CA GLY A 361 18.79 -33.35 -5.94
C GLY A 361 17.87 -32.21 -5.48
N VAL A 362 16.79 -31.93 -6.23
CA VAL A 362 15.74 -30.95 -5.90
C VAL A 362 14.36 -31.62 -5.98
N SER A 363 13.33 -30.97 -5.46
CA SER A 363 11.95 -31.49 -5.52
C SER A 363 11.52 -31.80 -6.95
N GLU A 364 10.87 -32.95 -7.13
CA GLU A 364 10.26 -33.33 -8.40
C GLU A 364 8.91 -32.61 -8.54
N ILE A 365 8.72 -31.89 -9.64
CA ILE A 365 7.46 -31.18 -9.95
C ILE A 365 6.73 -31.97 -11.04
N TYR A 366 5.57 -32.53 -10.69
CA TYR A 366 4.79 -33.34 -11.62
C TYR A 366 3.65 -32.57 -12.26
N SER A 367 2.51 -32.50 -11.57
CA SER A 367 1.34 -31.78 -12.05
C SER A 367 1.41 -30.33 -11.61
N GLU A 368 1.12 -29.42 -12.54
CA GLU A 368 0.96 -27.99 -12.25
C GLU A 368 -0.40 -27.55 -12.78
N LEU A 369 -1.17 -26.84 -11.96
CA LEU A 369 -2.42 -26.21 -12.34
C LEU A 369 -2.34 -24.71 -12.10
N HIS A 370 -2.77 -23.95 -13.09
CA HIS A 370 -2.91 -22.51 -13.04
C HIS A 370 -4.38 -22.15 -13.28
N PHE A 371 -5.00 -21.53 -12.28
CA PHE A 371 -6.34 -20.98 -12.37
C PHE A 371 -6.26 -19.48 -12.45
N ARG A 372 -7.00 -18.90 -13.39
CA ARG A 372 -7.16 -17.46 -13.54
C ARG A 372 -8.63 -17.12 -13.44
N LYS A 373 -9.00 -16.22 -12.51
CA LYS A 373 -10.39 -15.76 -12.41
C LYS A 373 -10.68 -14.78 -13.55
N VAL A 374 -11.75 -15.03 -14.30
CA VAL A 374 -12.11 -14.23 -15.49
C VAL A 374 -13.46 -13.54 -15.40
N ALA A 375 -14.36 -13.98 -14.52
CA ALA A 375 -15.62 -13.30 -14.19
C ALA A 375 -16.11 -13.66 -12.78
#